data_AF-A0A1E3X853-F1
#
_entry.id   AF-A0A1E3X853-F1
#
_cell.length_a   1.000
_cell.length_b   1.000
_cell.length_c   1.000
_cell.angle_alpha   90.00
_cell.angle_beta   90.00
_cell.angle_gamma   90.00
#
_symmetry.space_group_name_H-M   'P 1'
#
loop_
_entity.id
_entity.type
_entity.pdbx_description
1 polymer ?
#
loop_
_entity_poly.entity_id
_entity_poly.type
_entity_poly.pdbx_seq_one_letter_code
_entity_poly.pdbx_strand_id
1 'polypeptide(L)' 'MRKEYDFSKGVRGKYVKRYKEGTNIVLLEPEVAKVFKTSSSVNKALRSMAEVIKI' A
#
# COMPACT_ATOMS: atom_id res chain seq x y z
N MET A 1 -6.36 26.20 11.41
CA MET A 1 -5.28 25.93 10.42
C MET A 1 -4.07 26.77 10.81
N ARG A 2 -2.85 26.25 10.64
CA ARG A 2 -1.63 27.00 11.01
C ARG A 2 -1.29 28.04 9.93
N LYS A 3 -0.60 29.12 10.31
CA LYS A 3 -0.32 30.26 9.43
C LYS A 3 0.64 29.93 8.29
N GLU A 4 1.51 28.93 8.49
CA GLU A 4 2.53 28.50 7.55
C GLU A 4 2.00 27.64 6.39
N TYR A 5 0.72 27.27 6.39
CA TYR A 5 0.17 26.43 5.34
C TYR A 5 -0.32 27.26 4.16
N ASP A 6 0.37 27.16 3.03
CA ASP A 6 -0.08 27.68 1.74
C ASP A 6 -0.95 26.64 1.01
N PHE A 7 -2.26 26.90 0.98
CA PHE A 7 -3.24 26.09 0.24
C PHE A 7 -3.65 26.70 -1.11
N SER A 8 -3.00 27.77 -1.58
CA SER A 8 -3.33 28.45 -2.85
C SER A 8 -3.29 27.51 -4.06
N LYS A 9 -2.50 26.44 -3.99
CA LYS A 9 -2.36 25.39 -5.02
C LYS A 9 -3.20 24.13 -4.73
N GLY A 10 -4.09 24.18 -3.75
CA GLY A 10 -4.93 23.05 -3.35
C GLY A 10 -5.96 22.69 -4.42
N VAL A 11 -5.99 21.43 -4.85
CA VAL A 11 -6.98 20.91 -5.80
C VAL A 11 -7.95 20.00 -5.06
N ARG A 12 -9.25 20.35 -5.08
CA ARG A 12 -10.30 19.52 -4.45
C ARG A 12 -10.33 18.15 -5.14
N GLY A 13 -10.21 17.11 -4.33
CA GLY A 13 -10.30 15.74 -4.82
C GLY A 13 -9.09 15.23 -5.61
N LYS A 14 -7.91 15.86 -5.48
CA LYS A 14 -6.66 15.49 -6.19
C LYS A 14 -6.34 13.99 -6.23
N TYR A 15 -6.73 13.24 -5.18
CA TYR A 15 -6.48 11.79 -5.07
C TYR A 15 -7.76 10.95 -4.99
N VAL A 16 -8.95 11.55 -5.16
CA VAL A 16 -10.23 10.83 -5.02
C VAL A 16 -10.35 9.71 -6.04
N LYS A 17 -9.87 9.92 -7.26
CA LYS A 17 -9.86 8.88 -8.30
C LYS A 17 -8.99 7.69 -7.90
N ARG A 18 -7.75 7.94 -7.47
CA ARG A 18 -6.81 6.91 -6.98
C ARG A 18 -7.32 6.17 -5.75
N TYR A 19 -8.05 6.86 -4.87
CA TYR A 19 -8.69 6.24 -3.72
C TYR A 19 -9.86 5.33 -4.13
N LYS A 20 -10.70 5.78 -5.09
CA LYS A 20 -11.83 5.00 -5.63
C LYS A 20 -11.41 3.79 -6.45
N GLU A 21 -10.27 3.85 -7.13
CA GLU A 21 -9.67 2.71 -7.84
C GLU A 21 -9.32 1.55 -6.89
N GLY A 22 -9.32 1.80 -5.58
CA GLY A 22 -8.95 0.83 -4.58
C GLY A 22 -7.43 0.71 -4.54
N THR A 23 -6.85 0.97 -3.38
CA THR A 23 -5.49 0.49 -3.13
C THR A 23 -5.58 -0.99 -2.83
N ASN A 24 -4.88 -1.84 -3.58
CA ASN A 24 -4.73 -3.26 -3.26
C ASN A 24 -3.78 -3.42 -2.04
N ILE A 25 -4.19 -2.88 -0.90
CA ILE A 25 -3.49 -3.03 0.38
C ILE A 25 -4.08 -4.24 1.06
N VAL A 26 -3.27 -5.30 1.14
CA VAL A 26 -3.58 -6.49 1.92
C VAL A 26 -2.93 -6.32 3.28
N LEU A 27 -3.75 -6.28 4.33
CA LEU A 27 -3.27 -6.29 5.70
C LEU A 27 -2.81 -7.71 6.06
N LEU A 28 -1.58 -7.84 6.53
CA LEU A 28 -1.08 -9.10 7.06
C LEU A 28 -1.58 -9.29 8.49
N GLU A 29 -1.84 -10.54 8.86
CA GLU A 29 -2.06 -10.88 10.26
C GLU A 29 -0.82 -10.56 11.11
N PRO A 30 -0.99 -10.18 12.39
CA PRO A 30 0.13 -9.81 13.25
C PRO A 30 1.24 -10.87 13.32
N GLU A 31 0.88 -12.15 13.38
CA GLU A 31 1.85 -13.23 13.43
C GLU A 31 2.65 -13.38 12.13
N VAL A 32 2.00 -13.17 10.98
CA VAL A 32 2.69 -13.17 9.68
C VAL A 32 3.60 -11.95 9.55
N ALA A 33 3.16 -10.78 10.03
CA ALA A 33 3.96 -9.56 10.03
C ALA A 33 5.20 -9.65 10.92
N LYS A 34 5.19 -10.45 11.99
CA LYS A 34 6.38 -10.72 12.82
C LYS A 34 7.48 -11.44 12.03
N VAL A 35 7.11 -12.30 11.08
CA VAL A 35 8.05 -13.03 10.24
C VAL A 35 8.62 -12.14 9.13
N PHE A 36 7.78 -11.30 8.52
CA PHE A 36 8.16 -10.45 7.40
C PHE A 36 8.34 -8.98 7.80
N LYS A 37 9.60 -8.55 7.96
CA LYS A 37 9.95 -7.19 8.37
C LYS A 37 9.72 -6.12 7.29
N THR A 38 9.57 -6.51 6.02
CA THR A 38 9.40 -5.57 4.90
C THR A 38 8.46 -6.11 3.82
N SER A 39 7.80 -5.19 3.10
CA SER A 39 6.99 -5.53 1.92
C SER A 39 7.81 -6.23 0.82
N SER A 40 9.09 -5.90 0.68
CA SER A 40 10.00 -6.59 -0.24
C SER A 40 10.15 -8.07 0.09
N SER A 41 10.32 -8.41 1.38
CA SER A 41 10.42 -9.81 1.83
C SER A 41 9.15 -10.62 1.59
N VAL A 42 7.97 -10.01 1.82
CA VAL A 42 6.66 -10.62 1.54
C VAL A 42 6.52 -10.90 0.05
N ASN A 43 6.75 -9.88 -0.79
CA ASN A 43 6.57 -9.99 -2.24
C ASN A 43 7.53 -11.01 -2.86
N LYS A 44 8.75 -11.13 -2.35
CA LYS A 44 9.69 -12.15 -2.80
C LYS A 44 9.16 -13.56 -2.53
N ALA A 45 8.68 -13.81 -1.31
CA ALA A 45 8.12 -15.11 -0.94
C ALA A 45 6.89 -15.47 -1.78
N LEU A 46 5.95 -14.53 -1.93
CA LEU A 46 4.73 -14.75 -2.72
C LEU A 46 5.02 -15.01 -4.20
N ARG A 47 6.02 -14.35 -4.79
CA ARG A 47 6.44 -14.61 -6.18
C ARG A 47 7.02 -16.02 -6.34
N SER A 48 7.89 -16.44 -5.44
CA SER A 48 8.41 -17.81 -5.46
C SER A 48 7.30 -18.85 -5.29
N MET A 49 6.28 -18.57 -4.47
CA MET A 49 5.11 -19.44 -4.37
C MET A 49 4.27 -19.45 -5.65
N ALA A 50 4.08 -18.30 -6.30
CA ALA A 50 3.32 -18.21 -7.55
C ALA A 50 3.96 -19.05 -8.68
N GLU A 51 5.29 -19.08 -8.76
CA GLU A 51 6.03 -19.93 -9.70
C GLU A 51 5.76 -21.43 -9.48
N VAL A 52 5.60 -21.85 -8.22
CA VAL A 52 5.31 -23.24 -7.85
C VAL A 52 3.84 -23.59 -8.10
N ILE A 53 2.92 -22.67 -7.80
CA ILE A 53 1.48 -22.95 -7.81
C ILE A 53 0.88 -22.86 -9.22
N LYS A 54 1.55 -22.22 -10.20
CA LYS A 54 1.02 -21.97 -11.56
C LYS A 54 -0.45 -21.52 -11.52
N ILE A 55 -0.68 -20.34 -10.93
CA ILE A 55 -1.96 -19.63 -11.01
C ILE A 55 -2.09 -18.99 -12.41
#